data_AF-A0A382B560-F1
#
_entry.id   AF-A0A382B560-F1
#
_cell.length_a   1.000
_cell.length_b   1.000
_cell.length_c   1.000
_cell.angle_alpha   90.00
_cell.angle_beta   90.00
_cell.angle_gamma   90.00
#
_symmetry.space_group_name_H-M   'P 1'
#
loop_
_entity.id
_entity.type
_entity.pdbx_description
1 polymer ?
#
loop_
_entity_poly.entity_id
_entity_poly.type
_entity_poly.pdbx_seq_one_letter_code
_entity_poly.pdbx_strand_id
1 'polypeptide(L)' 'MDEVEKRFGCDECGHTFCMECEEDMIPKFCPFCGAPVYDRDAEQGEWSGEDVYPFGD' A
#
# COMPACT_ATOMS: atom_id res chain seq x y z
N MET A 1 -13.03 0.41 8.49
CA MET A 1 -12.70 -0.05 7.13
C MET A 1 -11.55 0.84 6.75
N ASP A 2 -10.37 0.33 6.99
CA ASP A 2 -9.16 1.11 7.21
C ASP A 2 -8.50 1.29 5.84
N GLU A 3 -8.75 2.44 5.22
CA GLU A 3 -8.19 2.79 3.92
C GLU A 3 -6.68 3.04 4.10
N VAL A 4 -5.84 2.20 3.50
CA VAL A 4 -4.38 2.32 3.60
C VAL A 4 -3.83 2.99 2.34
N GLU A 5 -3.16 4.13 2.51
CA GLU A 5 -2.41 4.77 1.42
C GLU A 5 -1.09 4.00 1.22
N LYS A 6 -0.96 3.35 0.06
CA LYS A 6 0.26 2.59 -0.30
C LYS A 6 1.02 3.29 -1.41
N ARG A 7 2.35 3.18 -1.36
CA ARG A 7 3.26 3.67 -2.40
C ARG A 7 3.74 2.55 -3.29
N PHE A 8 3.55 2.72 -4.59
CA PHE A 8 3.96 1.79 -5.63
C PHE A 8 5.04 2.40 -6.50
N GLY A 9 6.00 1.55 -6.89
CA GLY A 9 7.05 1.88 -7.83
C GLY A 9 7.00 0.98 -9.05
N CYS A 10 7.48 1.49 -10.19
CA CYS A 10 7.69 0.71 -11.40
C CYS A 10 9.15 0.81 -11.83
N ASP A 11 9.84 -0.34 -11.93
CA ASP A 11 11.25 -0.38 -12.37
C ASP A 11 11.42 -0.09 -13.87
N GLU A 12 10.40 -0.40 -14.69
CA GLU A 12 10.50 -0.25 -16.14
C GLU A 12 10.45 1.21 -16.58
N CYS A 13 9.54 2.01 -16.01
CA CYS A 13 9.39 3.42 -16.36
C CYS A 13 9.90 4.39 -15.29
N GLY A 14 10.30 3.88 -14.11
CA GLY A 14 10.79 4.69 -12.99
C GLY A 14 9.72 5.56 -12.31
N HIS A 15 8.45 5.43 -12.70
CA HIS A 15 7.37 6.18 -12.07
C HIS A 15 7.02 5.61 -10.69
N THR A 16 6.83 6.50 -9.73
CA THR A 16 6.33 6.19 -8.39
C THR A 16 4.99 6.89 -8.20
N PHE A 17 4.01 6.21 -7.61
CA PHE A 17 2.68 6.77 -7.35
C PHE A 17 2.11 6.24 -6.03
N CYS A 18 1.26 7.04 -5.39
CA CYS A 18 0.47 6.62 -4.23
C CYS A 18 -0.92 6.21 -4.70
N MET A 19 -1.49 5.17 -4.10
CA MET A 19 -2.88 4.80 -4.30
C MET A 19 -3.48 4.37 -2.98
N GLU A 20 -4.70 4.84 -2.71
CA GLU A 20 -5.53 4.36 -1.62
C GLU A 20 -6.08 2.99 -2.04
N CYS A 21 -5.63 1.95 -1.35
CA CYS A 21 -6.04 0.59 -1.64
C CYS A 21 -6.60 -0.03 -0.37
N GLU A 22 -7.73 -0.74 -0.52
CA GLU A 22 -8.09 -1.78 0.44
C GLU A 22 -7.03 -2.89 0.37
N GLU A 23 -6.77 -3.62 1.46
CA GLU A 23 -5.70 -4.63 1.51
C GLU A 23 -5.78 -5.68 0.38
N ASP A 24 -6.99 -5.98 -0.11
CA ASP A 24 -7.25 -6.92 -1.20
C ASP A 24 -7.23 -6.28 -2.61
N MET A 25 -7.12 -4.95 -2.73
CA MET A 25 -7.20 -4.21 -4.01
C MET A 25 -5.88 -3.53 -4.39
N ILE A 26 -4.76 -4.21 -4.20
CA ILE A 26 -3.43 -3.70 -4.57
C ILE A 26 -3.23 -3.79 -6.09
N PRO A 27 -2.86 -2.69 -6.78
CA PRO A 27 -2.58 -2.70 -8.21
C PRO A 27 -1.35 -3.56 -8.51
N LYS A 28 -1.49 -4.50 -9.45
CA LYS A 28 -0.37 -5.36 -9.91
C LYS A 28 0.42 -4.77 -11.08
N PHE A 29 -0.11 -3.73 -11.73
CA PHE A 29 0.46 -3.14 -12.94
C PHE A 29 0.50 -1.62 -12.86
N CYS A 30 1.51 -1.03 -13.49
CA CYS A 30 1.73 0.40 -13.56
C CYS A 30 0.71 1.03 -14.51
N PRO A 31 -0.04 2.07 -14.10
CA PRO A 31 -1.05 2.69 -14.95
C PRO A 31 -0.43 3.45 -16.15
N PHE A 32 0.87 3.73 -16.12
CA PHE A 32 1.56 4.48 -17.18
C PHE A 32 2.08 3.60 -18.31
N CYS A 33 2.62 2.41 -17.98
CA CYS A 33 3.29 1.55 -18.95
C CYS A 33 2.79 0.10 -18.95
N GLY A 34 1.92 -0.29 -18.02
CA GLY A 34 1.42 -1.66 -17.89
C GLY A 34 2.43 -2.68 -17.36
N ALA A 35 3.65 -2.26 -17.03
CA ALA A 35 4.64 -3.12 -16.40
C ALA A 35 4.25 -3.47 -14.96
N PRO A 36 4.75 -4.59 -14.39
CA PRO A 36 4.51 -4.92 -13.00
C PRO A 36 5.02 -3.83 -12.06
N VAL A 37 4.28 -3.57 -10.99
CA VAL A 37 4.68 -2.66 -9.92
C VAL A 37 5.15 -3.45 -8.70
N TYR A 38 6.01 -2.83 -7.90
CA TYR A 38 6.37 -3.32 -6.58
C TYR A 38 5.81 -2.38 -5.51
N ASP A 39 5.46 -2.98 -4.38
CA ASP A 39 5.05 -2.25 -3.19
C ASP A 39 6.31 -1.70 -2.52
N ARG A 40 6.41 -0.37 -2.40
CA ARG A 40 7.55 0.32 -1.79
C ARG A 40 7.42 0.41 -0.27
N ASP A 41 6.23 0.15 0.26
CA ASP A 41 5.93 0.28 1.70
C ASP A 41 5.80 -1.10 2.39
N ALA A 42 5.92 -2.20 1.64
CA ALA A 42 5.90 -3.58 2.15
C ALA A 42 6.96 -3.87 3.23
N GLU A 43 7.97 -3.00 3.37
CA GLU A 43 8.98 -3.05 4.43
C GLU A 43 8.50 -2.49 5.79
N GLN A 44 7.26 -2.00 5.89
CA GLN A 44 6.58 -1.64 7.15
C GLN A 44 5.33 -2.50 7.43
N GLY A 45 5.35 -3.78 7.05
CA GLY A 45 4.43 -4.74 7.64
C GLY A 45 4.62 -4.69 9.16
N GLU A 46 3.66 -4.12 9.90
CA GLU A 46 2.72 -4.76 10.84
C GLU A 46 1.78 -3.66 11.40
N TRP A 47 0.65 -3.39 10.76
CA TRP A 47 -0.49 -2.75 11.44
C TRP A 47 -1.66 -3.71 11.38
N SER A 48 -1.52 -4.85 12.06
CA SER A 48 -2.67 -5.62 12.51
C SER A 48 -3.43 -4.75 13.49
N GLY A 49 -4.58 -4.21 13.06
CA GLY A 49 -5.49 -3.44 13.88
C GLY A 49 -6.02 -4.26 15.06
N GLU A 50 -5.22 -4.34 16.12
CA GLU A 50 -5.67 -4.76 17.44
C GLU A 50 -5.82 -3.49 18.28
N ASP A 51 -7.07 -3.20 18.59
CA ASP A 51 -7.58 -2.20 19.51
C ASP A 51 -6.62 -1.82 20.67
N VAL A 52 -5.76 -0.82 20.46
CA VAL A 52 -5.10 -0.13 21.57
C VAL A 52 -6.04 0.96 22.09
N TYR A 53 -6.99 0.57 22.94
CA TYR A 53 -7.72 1.49 23.82
C TYR A 53 -7.02 1.54 25.20
N PRO A 54 -6.14 2.52 25.48
CA PRO A 54 -5.45 2.60 26.77
C PRO A 54 -6.24 3.36 27.85
N PHE A 55 -7.56 3.54 27.69
CA PHE A 55 -8.40 4.15 28.73
C PHE A 55 -9.63 3.29 29.02
N GLY A 56 -9.37 2.13 29.63
CA GLY A 56 -10.30 1.48 30.53
C GLY A 56 -9.90 1.80 31.97
N ASP A 57 -10.48 2.86 32.53
CA ASP A 57 -10.97 3.01 33.92
C ASP A 57 -11.79 4.31 34.02
#